data_AF-A0A248VSW7-F1
#
_entry.id   AF-A0A248VSW7-F1
#
_cell.length_a   1.000
_cell.length_b   1.000
_cell.length_c   1.000
_cell.angle_alpha   90.00
_cell.angle_beta   90.00
_cell.angle_gamma   90.00
#
_symmetry.space_group_name_H-M   'P 1'
#
loop_
_entity.id
_entity.type
_entity.pdbx_description
1 polymer ?
#
loop_
_entity_poly.entity_id
_entity_poly.type
_entity_poly.pdbx_seq_one_letter_code
_entity_poly.pdbx_strand_id
1 'polypeptide(L)'
;MNLDQERQTIRNELETLRANGARRQDLSLHACKRLFFDLGIRPSMATVRDLTQTGSASDIPKDIDHFWERIRNVSRLKVGAGAIPKALEDRAGELLGALFEEAVSHARATLDDEREEMRVQMAIADQRAREAEIRQQASEDAIKRSELRAEAGWERVRALEAELSSATTHGNAHQEGLQATVRRLDQENEALRQRLDTEFATNATLRDRIDALHVELRQSTEHYAQQIKDAVAEAERRVKPMLVELDSLRSMAATYQSGLRDASRKEFEFIQQIATAKARGDRLEAQLREQSDEVDALTKEVAVLRGRQGIDPAVAGLLCSLVEAGRLTDDELRAIGTAADGHVPLPLRCPKCEEGEPELSQVNHRFELQCPECDHSSGLGESRLEAVRRFQSSGSVTAPA
;
A
#
# COMPACT_ATOMS: atom_id res chain seq x y z
N MET A 1 -39.21 -101.06 79.48
CA MET A 1 -38.66 -101.87 78.37
C MET A 1 -39.73 -101.95 77.30
N ASN A 2 -39.35 -101.95 76.03
CA ASN A 2 -40.33 -102.06 74.95
C ASN A 2 -40.90 -103.49 74.93
N LEU A 3 -42.21 -103.67 74.70
CA LEU A 3 -42.88 -104.98 74.65
C LEU A 3 -42.17 -105.94 73.67
N ASP A 4 -41.59 -105.40 72.61
CA ASP A 4 -40.81 -106.17 71.62
C ASP A 4 -39.47 -106.67 72.17
N GLN A 5 -38.83 -105.93 73.08
CA GLN A 5 -37.60 -106.37 73.75
C GLN A 5 -37.88 -107.54 74.68
N GLU A 6 -38.96 -107.48 75.46
CA GLU A 6 -39.35 -108.56 76.38
C GLU A 6 -39.77 -109.83 75.62
N ARG A 7 -40.49 -109.68 74.49
CA ARG A 7 -40.77 -110.80 73.58
C ARG A 7 -39.50 -111.44 73.04
N GLN A 8 -38.49 -110.64 72.69
CA GLN A 8 -37.22 -111.17 72.20
C GLN A 8 -36.44 -111.89 73.30
N THR A 9 -36.46 -111.38 74.53
CA THR A 9 -35.88 -112.08 75.70
C THR A 9 -36.56 -113.45 75.91
N ILE A 10 -37.89 -113.50 75.84
CA ILE A 10 -38.65 -114.75 75.97
C ILE A 10 -38.29 -115.73 74.84
N ARG A 11 -38.10 -115.27 73.60
CA ARG A 11 -37.65 -116.13 72.49
C ARG A 11 -36.26 -116.69 72.75
N ASN A 12 -35.32 -115.87 73.19
CA ASN A 12 -33.96 -116.33 73.52
C ASN A 12 -33.98 -117.34 74.68
N GLU A 13 -34.79 -117.13 75.73
CA GLU A 13 -35.00 -118.09 76.82
C GLU A 13 -35.53 -119.43 76.28
N LEU A 14 -36.55 -119.39 75.42
CA LEU A 14 -37.12 -120.60 74.81
C LEU A 14 -36.11 -121.31 73.90
N GLU A 15 -35.24 -120.58 73.19
CA GLU A 15 -34.15 -121.15 72.40
C GLU A 15 -33.10 -121.84 73.27
N THR A 16 -32.71 -121.25 74.40
CA THR A 16 -31.80 -121.90 75.35
C THR A 16 -32.41 -123.15 75.97
N LEU A 17 -33.70 -123.12 76.34
CA LEU A 17 -34.42 -124.29 76.84
C LEU A 17 -34.51 -125.40 75.77
N ARG A 18 -34.69 -125.01 74.51
CA ARG A 18 -34.69 -125.94 73.36
C ARG A 18 -33.30 -126.57 73.16
N ALA A 19 -32.24 -125.78 73.25
CA ALA A 19 -30.85 -126.28 73.16
C ALA A 19 -30.50 -127.24 74.31
N ASN A 20 -31.08 -127.03 75.49
CA ASN A 20 -30.93 -127.90 76.66
C ASN A 20 -31.83 -129.16 76.64
N GLY A 21 -32.55 -129.40 75.53
CA GLY A 21 -33.35 -130.61 75.33
C GLY A 21 -34.74 -130.60 75.98
N ALA A 22 -35.30 -129.44 76.33
CA ALA A 22 -36.64 -129.34 76.91
C ALA A 22 -37.72 -129.90 75.99
N ARG A 23 -38.75 -130.54 76.57
CA ARG A 23 -39.86 -131.09 75.77
C ARG A 23 -40.76 -129.95 75.26
N ARG A 24 -41.46 -130.22 74.17
CA ARG A 24 -42.38 -129.28 73.52
C ARG A 24 -43.48 -128.72 74.46
N GLN A 25 -44.00 -129.56 75.37
CA GLN A 25 -44.98 -129.13 76.38
C GLN A 25 -44.36 -128.12 77.36
N ASP A 26 -43.12 -128.34 77.79
CA ASP A 26 -42.43 -127.46 78.73
C ASP A 26 -42.17 -126.08 78.13
N LEU A 27 -41.81 -126.02 76.84
CA LEU A 27 -41.68 -124.77 76.09
C LEU A 27 -43.02 -124.01 76.01
N SER A 28 -44.12 -124.71 75.76
CA SER A 28 -45.46 -124.11 75.66
C SER A 28 -45.96 -123.57 77.01
N LEU A 29 -45.73 -124.32 78.10
CA LEU A 29 -46.06 -123.89 79.46
C LEU A 29 -45.18 -122.74 79.93
N HIS A 30 -43.89 -122.74 79.58
CA HIS A 30 -42.97 -121.64 79.89
C HIS A 30 -43.42 -120.35 79.18
N ALA A 31 -43.75 -120.42 77.89
CA ALA A 31 -44.30 -119.31 77.15
C ALA A 31 -45.62 -118.79 77.75
N CYS A 32 -46.54 -119.68 78.15
CA CYS A 32 -47.78 -119.27 78.81
C CYS A 32 -47.53 -118.51 80.12
N LYS A 33 -46.57 -118.97 80.93
CA LYS A 33 -46.19 -118.29 82.18
C LYS A 33 -45.63 -116.90 81.92
N ARG A 34 -44.68 -116.77 80.99
CA ARG A 34 -44.05 -115.47 80.71
C ARG A 34 -45.04 -114.48 80.11
N LEU A 35 -45.87 -114.93 79.15
CA LEU A 35 -46.96 -114.12 78.59
C LEU A 35 -47.92 -113.59 79.67
N PHE A 36 -48.35 -114.46 80.59
CA PHE A 36 -49.34 -114.10 81.58
C PHE A 36 -48.77 -113.27 82.74
N PHE A 37 -47.64 -113.69 83.32
CA PHE A 37 -47.10 -113.04 84.51
C PHE A 37 -46.23 -111.82 84.22
N ASP A 38 -45.47 -111.82 83.12
CA ASP A 38 -44.57 -110.70 82.82
C ASP A 38 -45.23 -109.67 81.92
N LEU A 39 -45.95 -110.12 80.87
CA LEU A 39 -46.54 -109.21 79.89
C LEU A 39 -48.01 -108.87 80.19
N GLY A 40 -48.66 -109.57 81.12
CA GLY A 40 -50.11 -109.43 81.36
C GLY A 40 -50.99 -109.86 80.17
N ILE A 41 -50.41 -110.55 79.17
CA ILE A 41 -51.10 -110.98 77.96
C ILE A 41 -51.69 -112.37 78.19
N ARG A 42 -52.98 -112.54 77.89
CA ARG A 42 -53.65 -113.85 77.95
C ARG A 42 -53.00 -114.81 76.93
N PRO A 43 -52.46 -115.98 77.34
CA PRO A 43 -51.88 -116.93 76.41
C PRO A 43 -52.93 -117.45 75.42
N SER A 44 -52.66 -117.30 74.13
CA SER A 44 -53.47 -117.80 73.01
C SER A 44 -52.64 -118.73 72.13
N MET A 45 -53.29 -119.56 71.31
CA MET A 45 -52.59 -120.47 70.40
C MET A 45 -51.63 -119.71 69.48
N ALA A 46 -52.06 -118.57 68.94
CA ALA A 46 -51.24 -117.74 68.05
C ALA A 46 -50.00 -117.16 68.76
N THR A 47 -50.18 -116.58 69.96
CA THR A 47 -49.08 -115.95 70.70
C THR A 47 -48.08 -116.97 71.24
N VAL A 48 -48.54 -118.14 71.67
CA VAL A 48 -47.66 -119.22 72.14
C VAL A 48 -46.89 -119.82 70.97
N ARG A 49 -47.55 -120.05 69.83
CA ARG A 49 -46.90 -120.58 68.62
C ARG A 49 -45.85 -119.63 68.05
N ASP A 50 -46.10 -118.33 68.07
CA ASP A 50 -45.15 -117.30 67.62
C ASP A 50 -43.85 -117.32 68.44
N LEU A 51 -43.96 -117.56 69.75
CA LEU A 51 -42.81 -117.60 70.65
C LEU A 51 -42.09 -118.97 70.63
N THR A 52 -42.82 -120.08 70.59
CA THR A 52 -42.21 -121.41 70.69
C THR A 52 -41.73 -121.95 69.34
N GLN A 53 -42.23 -121.41 68.21
CA GLN A 53 -41.99 -121.83 66.82
C GLN A 53 -42.10 -123.35 66.57
N THR A 54 -42.67 -124.10 67.51
CA THR A 54 -42.74 -125.56 67.53
C THR A 54 -44.07 -126.00 68.16
N GLY A 55 -44.72 -127.01 67.57
CA GLY A 55 -46.00 -127.57 68.01
C GLY A 55 -47.05 -127.68 66.91
N SER A 56 -47.87 -128.73 66.97
CA SER A 56 -49.02 -128.93 66.08
C SER A 56 -50.21 -128.07 66.52
N ALA A 57 -51.10 -127.75 65.57
CA ALA A 57 -52.29 -126.92 65.80
C ALA A 57 -53.25 -127.50 66.86
N SER A 58 -53.23 -128.82 67.08
CA SER A 58 -54.08 -129.54 68.05
C SER A 58 -53.53 -129.60 69.48
N ASP A 59 -52.29 -129.14 69.66
CA ASP A 59 -51.42 -129.60 70.72
C ASP A 59 -51.07 -128.45 71.69
N ILE A 60 -50.99 -127.22 71.16
CA ILE A 60 -50.79 -125.97 71.92
C ILE A 60 -52.02 -125.60 72.78
N PRO A 61 -53.28 -125.74 72.30
CA PRO A 61 -54.45 -125.45 73.12
C PRO A 61 -54.54 -126.30 74.40
N LYS A 62 -54.19 -127.59 74.32
CA LYS A 62 -54.19 -128.49 75.49
C LYS A 62 -53.21 -128.04 76.58
N ASP A 63 -52.05 -127.53 76.18
CA ASP A 63 -51.04 -127.02 77.12
C ASP A 63 -51.50 -125.69 77.77
N ILE A 64 -52.19 -124.83 77.01
CA ILE A 64 -52.81 -123.61 77.54
C ILE A 64 -53.92 -123.95 78.54
N ASP A 65 -54.76 -124.94 78.24
CA ASP A 65 -55.82 -125.40 79.13
C ASP A 65 -55.24 -125.97 80.42
N HIS A 66 -54.19 -126.79 80.30
CA HIS A 66 -53.47 -127.35 81.44
C HIS A 66 -52.86 -126.24 82.32
N PHE A 67 -52.28 -125.20 81.71
CA PHE A 67 -51.80 -124.01 82.42
C PHE A 67 -52.92 -123.31 83.21
N TRP A 68 -54.07 -123.07 82.58
CA TRP A 68 -55.21 -122.40 83.23
C TRP A 68 -55.84 -123.23 84.34
N GLU A 69 -55.92 -124.55 84.15
CA GLU A 69 -56.38 -125.46 85.20
C GLU A 69 -55.44 -125.43 86.41
N ARG A 70 -54.13 -125.39 86.17
CA ARG A 70 -53.13 -125.24 87.24
C ARG A 70 -53.27 -123.92 87.99
N ILE A 71 -53.47 -122.80 87.29
CA ILE A 71 -53.71 -121.49 87.94
C ILE A 71 -55.01 -121.52 88.74
N ARG A 72 -56.11 -122.01 88.15
CA ARG A 72 -57.41 -122.09 88.84
C ARG A 72 -57.34 -122.96 90.10
N ASN A 73 -56.54 -124.03 90.09
CA ASN A 73 -56.37 -124.88 91.27
C ASN A 73 -55.54 -124.19 92.37
N VAL A 74 -54.56 -123.37 92.00
CA VAL A 74 -53.72 -122.62 92.96
C VAL A 74 -54.43 -121.36 93.50
N SER A 75 -55.30 -120.73 92.72
CA SER A 75 -55.94 -119.44 93.06
C SER A 75 -57.33 -119.56 93.70
N ARG A 76 -57.77 -120.75 94.14
CA ARG A 76 -59.09 -120.92 94.76
C ARG A 76 -59.12 -120.37 96.20
N LEU A 77 -59.45 -119.09 96.34
CA LEU A 77 -60.27 -118.63 97.47
C LEU A 77 -61.70 -119.15 97.23
N LYS A 78 -62.05 -120.28 97.85
CA LYS A 78 -63.43 -120.81 97.85
C LYS A 78 -64.32 -119.87 98.68
N VAL A 79 -64.94 -118.86 98.07
CA VAL A 79 -66.21 -118.34 98.60
C VAL A 79 -67.26 -119.39 98.22
N GLY A 80 -67.54 -120.31 99.15
CA GLY A 80 -68.49 -121.39 98.95
C GLY A 80 -69.87 -120.85 98.61
N ALA A 81 -70.53 -121.48 97.65
CA ALA A 81 -71.92 -121.26 97.30
C ALA A 81 -72.81 -121.39 98.54
N GLY A 82 -73.24 -120.24 99.05
CA GLY A 82 -74.22 -120.06 100.11
C GLY A 82 -74.65 -118.61 100.03
N ALA A 83 -75.96 -118.35 100.02
CA ALA A 83 -76.48 -116.99 100.02
C ALA A 83 -75.77 -116.20 101.14
N ILE A 84 -75.14 -115.07 100.77
CA ILE A 84 -74.53 -114.17 101.74
C ILE A 84 -75.64 -113.79 102.74
N PRO A 85 -75.44 -113.91 104.06
CA PRO A 85 -76.44 -113.50 105.03
C PRO A 85 -76.85 -112.04 104.77
N LYS A 86 -78.16 -111.75 104.71
CA LYS A 86 -78.68 -110.40 104.38
C LYS A 86 -77.99 -109.28 105.17
N ALA A 87 -77.73 -109.51 106.46
CA ALA A 87 -77.04 -108.53 107.31
C ALA A 87 -75.59 -108.20 106.88
N LEU A 88 -74.90 -109.11 106.18
CA LEU A 88 -73.59 -108.85 105.58
C LEU A 88 -73.72 -108.23 104.18
N GLU A 89 -74.76 -108.60 103.43
CA GLU A 89 -75.08 -107.99 102.13
C GLU A 89 -75.44 -106.51 102.27
N ASP A 90 -76.32 -106.17 103.22
CA ASP A 90 -76.73 -104.79 103.52
C ASP A 90 -75.53 -103.93 103.95
N ARG A 91 -74.67 -104.45 104.84
CA ARG A 91 -73.44 -103.76 105.29
C ARG A 91 -72.40 -103.60 104.19
N ALA A 92 -72.28 -104.59 103.30
CA ALA A 92 -71.41 -104.49 102.14
C ALA A 92 -71.97 -103.46 101.13
N GLY A 93 -73.30 -103.41 100.94
CA GLY A 93 -73.98 -102.43 100.12
C GLY A 93 -73.81 -101.00 100.65
N GLU A 94 -73.95 -100.79 101.96
CA GLU A 94 -73.70 -99.51 102.63
C GLU A 94 -72.24 -99.06 102.47
N LEU A 95 -71.27 -99.97 102.69
CA LEU A 95 -69.85 -99.66 102.52
C LEU A 95 -69.52 -99.33 101.05
N LEU A 96 -70.05 -100.11 100.10
CA LEU A 96 -69.85 -99.86 98.67
C LEU A 96 -70.53 -98.55 98.23
N GLY A 97 -71.69 -98.22 98.78
CA GLY A 97 -72.37 -96.94 98.55
C GLY A 97 -71.55 -95.76 99.06
N ALA A 98 -71.06 -95.83 100.30
CA ALA A 98 -70.19 -94.79 100.88
C ALA A 98 -68.88 -94.63 100.09
N LEU A 99 -68.22 -95.74 99.70
CA LEU A 99 -67.03 -95.69 98.86
C LEU A 99 -67.32 -95.10 97.48
N PHE A 100 -68.48 -95.39 96.90
CA PHE A 100 -68.89 -94.81 95.61
C PHE A 100 -69.16 -93.32 95.73
N GLU A 101 -69.85 -92.87 96.78
CA GLU A 101 -70.09 -91.44 97.04
C GLU A 101 -68.78 -90.68 97.25
N GLU A 102 -67.86 -91.22 98.05
CA GLU A 102 -66.53 -90.66 98.27
C GLU A 102 -65.76 -90.57 96.94
N ALA A 103 -65.73 -91.64 96.15
CA ALA A 103 -65.07 -91.68 94.86
C ALA A 103 -65.67 -90.67 93.86
N VAL A 104 -66.99 -90.53 93.82
CA VAL A 104 -67.68 -89.54 92.97
C VAL A 104 -67.37 -88.11 93.44
N SER A 105 -67.34 -87.87 94.75
CA SER A 105 -66.98 -86.56 95.30
C SER A 105 -65.55 -86.16 94.94
N HIS A 106 -64.61 -87.09 95.09
CA HIS A 106 -63.20 -86.89 94.72
C HIS A 106 -63.05 -86.69 93.21
N ALA A 107 -63.73 -87.49 92.38
CA ALA A 107 -63.69 -87.33 90.93
C ALA A 107 -64.25 -85.96 90.48
N ARG A 108 -65.29 -85.44 91.14
CA ARG A 108 -65.83 -84.10 90.87
C ARG A 108 -64.84 -83.01 91.27
N ALA A 109 -64.26 -83.10 92.46
CA ALA A 109 -63.26 -82.15 92.93
C ALA A 109 -62.04 -82.10 91.98
N THR A 110 -61.49 -83.26 91.60
CA THR A 110 -60.38 -83.34 90.64
C THR A 110 -60.76 -82.75 89.27
N LEU A 111 -61.96 -83.04 88.77
CA LEU A 111 -62.43 -82.48 87.50
C LEU A 111 -62.59 -80.95 87.55
N ASP A 112 -63.06 -80.40 88.67
CA ASP A 112 -63.21 -78.96 88.84
C ASP A 112 -61.85 -78.26 88.99
N ASP A 113 -60.89 -78.88 89.69
CA ASP A 113 -59.49 -78.40 89.75
C ASP A 113 -58.84 -78.42 88.36
N GLU A 114 -58.95 -79.52 87.61
CA GLU A 114 -58.44 -79.61 86.23
C GLU A 114 -59.09 -78.56 85.31
N ARG A 115 -60.39 -78.31 85.46
CA ARG A 115 -61.10 -77.26 84.69
C ARG A 115 -60.57 -75.88 85.01
N GLU A 116 -60.28 -75.58 86.27
CA GLU A 116 -59.75 -74.29 86.68
C GLU A 116 -58.31 -74.10 86.19
N GLU A 117 -57.46 -75.13 86.32
CA GLU A 117 -56.12 -75.13 85.74
C GLU A 117 -56.15 -74.88 84.23
N MET A 118 -57.05 -75.56 83.50
CA MET A 118 -57.20 -75.37 82.06
C MET A 118 -57.67 -73.95 81.71
N ARG A 119 -58.60 -73.36 82.48
CA ARG A 119 -59.02 -71.96 82.28
C ARG A 119 -57.87 -70.99 82.51
N VAL A 120 -57.07 -71.20 83.54
CA VAL A 120 -55.88 -70.38 83.83
C VAL A 120 -54.86 -70.51 82.69
N GLN A 121 -54.58 -71.72 82.22
CA GLN A 121 -53.67 -71.94 81.08
C GLN A 121 -54.20 -71.31 79.79
N MET A 122 -55.51 -71.41 79.53
CA MET A 122 -56.14 -70.74 78.39
C MET A 122 -55.98 -69.22 78.49
N ALA A 123 -56.23 -68.62 79.65
CA ALA A 123 -56.06 -67.18 79.85
C ALA A 123 -54.61 -66.72 79.64
N ILE A 124 -53.63 -67.49 80.16
CA ILE A 124 -52.21 -67.21 79.96
C ILE A 124 -51.82 -67.35 78.48
N ALA A 125 -52.31 -68.37 77.79
CA ALA A 125 -52.05 -68.57 76.36
C ALA A 125 -52.66 -67.43 75.52
N ASP A 126 -53.88 -67.01 75.84
CA ASP A 126 -54.57 -65.92 75.14
C ASP A 126 -53.84 -64.58 75.34
N GLN A 127 -53.37 -64.31 76.56
CA GLN A 127 -52.54 -63.14 76.85
C GLN A 127 -51.22 -63.17 76.08
N ARG A 128 -50.52 -64.31 76.06
CA ARG A 128 -49.27 -64.47 75.29
C ARG A 128 -49.49 -64.29 73.79
N ALA A 129 -50.61 -64.78 73.25
CA ALA A 129 -50.97 -64.60 71.85
C ALA A 129 -51.20 -63.11 71.52
N ARG A 130 -51.95 -62.38 72.34
CA ARG A 130 -52.16 -60.93 72.17
C ARG A 130 -50.86 -60.15 72.27
N GLU A 131 -50.00 -60.48 73.23
CA GLU A 131 -48.68 -59.84 73.37
C GLU A 131 -47.75 -60.15 72.19
N ALA A 132 -47.85 -61.34 71.61
CA ALA A 132 -47.11 -61.69 70.39
C ALA A 132 -47.64 -60.91 69.18
N GLU A 133 -48.96 -60.78 69.04
CA GLU A 133 -49.60 -60.02 67.95
C GLU A 133 -49.24 -58.53 68.02
N ILE A 134 -49.29 -57.92 69.21
CA ILE A 134 -48.87 -56.52 69.41
C ILE A 134 -47.40 -56.33 69.03
N ARG A 135 -46.51 -57.26 69.43
CA ARG A 135 -45.09 -57.21 69.07
C ARG A 135 -44.87 -57.37 67.57
N GLN A 136 -45.62 -58.27 66.93
CA GLN A 136 -45.58 -58.46 65.49
C GLN A 136 -45.98 -57.18 64.76
N GLN A 137 -47.14 -56.61 65.09
CA GLN A 137 -47.62 -55.36 64.47
C GLN A 137 -46.63 -54.21 64.66
N ALA A 138 -46.08 -54.05 65.87
CA ALA A 138 -45.06 -53.04 66.14
C ALA A 138 -43.79 -53.23 65.30
N SER A 139 -43.37 -54.49 65.07
CA SER A 139 -42.21 -54.81 64.23
C SER A 139 -42.49 -54.57 62.74
N GLU A 140 -43.67 -54.93 62.26
CA GLU A 140 -44.09 -54.70 60.88
C GLU A 140 -44.17 -53.20 60.57
N ASP A 141 -44.70 -52.40 61.50
CA ASP A 141 -44.74 -50.95 61.36
C ASP A 141 -43.34 -50.33 61.42
N ALA A 142 -42.43 -50.89 62.22
CA ALA A 142 -41.03 -50.46 62.23
C ALA A 142 -40.33 -50.78 60.91
N ILE A 143 -40.57 -51.95 60.33
CA ILE A 143 -40.05 -52.35 59.01
C ILE A 143 -40.58 -51.41 57.94
N LYS A 144 -41.90 -51.20 57.85
CA LYS A 144 -42.52 -50.28 56.88
C LYS A 144 -41.95 -48.86 56.98
N ARG A 145 -41.76 -48.34 58.20
CA ARG A 145 -41.13 -47.03 58.40
C ARG A 145 -39.67 -47.00 57.94
N SER A 146 -38.94 -48.10 58.11
CA SER A 146 -37.55 -48.20 57.66
C SER A 146 -37.44 -48.30 56.14
N GLU A 147 -38.34 -49.06 55.50
CA GLU A 147 -38.43 -49.21 54.04
C GLU A 147 -38.76 -47.86 53.39
N LEU A 148 -39.77 -47.15 53.88
CA LEU A 148 -40.11 -45.81 53.39
C LEU A 148 -38.95 -44.82 53.53
N ARG A 149 -38.18 -44.89 54.63
CA ARG A 149 -36.97 -44.06 54.80
C ARG A 149 -35.87 -44.45 53.82
N ALA A 150 -35.70 -45.75 53.56
CA ALA A 150 -34.72 -46.25 52.61
C ALA A 150 -35.09 -45.82 51.18
N GLU A 151 -36.35 -45.97 50.77
CA GLU A 151 -36.88 -45.52 49.48
C GLU A 151 -36.67 -44.02 49.27
N ALA A 152 -37.05 -43.19 50.25
CA ALA A 152 -36.81 -41.75 50.21
C ALA A 152 -35.31 -41.41 50.15
N GLY A 153 -34.46 -42.21 50.81
CA GLY A 153 -33.01 -42.10 50.71
C GLY A 153 -32.51 -42.39 49.30
N TRP A 154 -32.98 -43.49 48.68
CA TRP A 154 -32.63 -43.88 47.31
C TRP A 154 -33.10 -42.88 46.26
N GLU A 155 -34.28 -42.28 46.44
CA GLU A 155 -34.76 -41.20 45.58
C GLU A 155 -33.88 -39.97 45.66
N ARG A 156 -33.45 -39.56 46.86
CA ARG A 156 -32.50 -38.45 47.03
C ARG A 156 -31.16 -38.75 46.39
N VAL A 157 -30.64 -39.97 46.56
CA VAL A 157 -29.37 -40.39 45.91
C VAL A 157 -29.51 -40.30 44.39
N ARG A 158 -30.58 -40.84 43.81
CA ARG A 158 -30.83 -40.74 42.35
C ARG A 158 -30.95 -39.30 41.86
N ALA A 159 -31.63 -38.43 42.62
CA ALA A 159 -31.73 -37.01 42.29
C ALA A 159 -30.35 -36.33 42.31
N LEU A 160 -29.54 -36.59 43.34
CA LEU A 160 -28.18 -36.05 43.46
C LEU A 160 -27.24 -36.59 42.37
N GLU A 161 -27.36 -37.85 41.99
CA GLU A 161 -26.61 -38.44 40.87
C GLU A 161 -26.99 -37.78 39.53
N ALA A 162 -28.28 -37.53 39.30
CA ALA A 162 -28.76 -36.80 38.13
C ALA A 162 -28.23 -35.35 38.12
N GLU A 163 -28.29 -34.64 39.26
CA GLU A 163 -27.72 -33.31 39.40
C GLU A 163 -26.21 -33.31 39.15
N LEU A 164 -25.46 -34.25 39.72
CA LEU A 164 -24.02 -34.37 39.53
C LEU A 164 -23.65 -34.67 38.06
N SER A 165 -24.35 -35.58 37.40
CA SER A 165 -24.16 -35.86 35.97
C SER A 165 -24.47 -34.63 35.10
N SER A 166 -25.50 -33.86 35.44
CA SER A 166 -25.79 -32.60 34.76
C SER A 166 -24.70 -31.54 35.02
N ALA A 167 -24.23 -31.39 36.26
CA ALA A 167 -23.20 -30.41 36.62
C ALA A 167 -21.85 -30.75 35.97
N THR A 168 -21.49 -32.03 35.94
CA THR A 168 -20.26 -32.51 35.27
C THR A 168 -20.32 -32.33 33.76
N THR A 169 -21.45 -32.63 33.10
CA THR A 169 -21.60 -32.38 31.66
C THR A 169 -21.53 -30.88 31.32
N HIS A 170 -22.21 -30.03 32.09
CA HIS A 170 -22.12 -28.57 31.92
C HIS A 170 -20.70 -28.05 32.20
N GLY A 171 -20.04 -28.57 33.24
CA GLY A 171 -18.65 -28.24 33.57
C GLY A 171 -17.68 -28.60 32.45
N ASN A 172 -17.80 -29.81 31.90
CA ASN A 172 -16.97 -30.27 30.78
C ASN A 172 -17.22 -29.43 29.53
N ALA A 173 -18.48 -29.18 29.16
CA ALA A 173 -18.81 -28.34 28.01
C ALA A 173 -18.28 -26.90 28.18
N HIS A 174 -18.35 -26.34 29.39
CA HIS A 174 -17.78 -25.03 29.69
C HIS A 174 -16.26 -25.03 29.58
N GLN A 175 -15.59 -26.06 30.11
CA GLN A 175 -14.14 -26.21 30.02
C GLN A 175 -13.66 -26.38 28.57
N GLU A 176 -14.35 -27.19 27.77
CA GLU A 176 -14.09 -27.33 26.34
C GLU A 176 -14.29 -26.01 25.59
N GLY A 177 -15.35 -25.27 25.91
CA GLY A 177 -15.59 -23.92 25.38
C GLY A 177 -14.47 -22.95 25.71
N LEU A 178 -14.04 -22.90 26.97
CA LEU A 178 -12.91 -22.07 27.40
C LEU A 178 -11.62 -22.46 26.67
N GLN A 179 -11.30 -23.76 26.58
CA GLN A 179 -10.13 -24.24 25.85
C GLN A 179 -10.18 -23.88 24.36
N ALA A 180 -11.35 -23.95 23.73
CA ALA A 180 -11.53 -23.53 22.33
C ALA A 180 -11.29 -22.01 22.18
N THR A 181 -11.79 -21.19 23.10
CA THR A 181 -11.55 -19.74 23.07
C THR A 181 -10.09 -19.38 23.28
N VAL A 182 -9.39 -20.05 24.20
CA VAL A 182 -7.94 -19.87 24.42
C VAL A 182 -7.17 -20.23 23.15
N ARG A 183 -7.44 -21.39 22.54
CA ARG A 183 -6.80 -21.78 21.27
C ARG A 183 -7.04 -20.77 20.16
N ARG A 184 -8.25 -20.20 20.06
CA ARG A 184 -8.55 -19.14 19.08
C ARG A 184 -7.75 -17.88 19.35
N LEU A 185 -7.69 -17.43 20.61
CA LEU A 185 -6.93 -16.23 20.99
C LEU A 185 -5.42 -16.41 20.79
N ASP A 186 -4.89 -17.61 21.02
CA ASP A 186 -3.49 -17.93 20.74
C ASP A 186 -3.18 -17.86 19.24
N GLN A 187 -4.06 -18.41 18.40
CA GLN A 187 -3.94 -18.32 16.94
C GLN A 187 -4.02 -16.86 16.45
N GLU A 188 -4.94 -16.07 17.00
CA GLU A 188 -5.06 -14.64 16.68
C GLU A 188 -3.81 -13.85 17.13
N ASN A 189 -3.29 -14.12 18.32
CA ASN A 189 -2.05 -13.50 18.81
C ASN A 189 -0.86 -13.85 17.92
N GLU A 190 -0.73 -15.11 17.52
CA GLU A 190 0.34 -15.55 16.64
C GLU A 190 0.23 -14.89 15.25
N ALA A 191 -0.97 -14.81 14.69
CA ALA A 191 -1.20 -14.09 13.43
C ALA A 191 -0.88 -12.59 13.54
N LEU A 192 -1.21 -11.95 14.68
CA LEU A 192 -0.87 -10.55 14.93
C LEU A 192 0.63 -10.34 15.09
N ARG A 193 1.34 -11.26 15.76
CA ARG A 193 2.81 -11.22 15.87
C ARG A 193 3.47 -11.33 14.51
N GLN A 194 3.03 -12.28 13.68
CA GLN A 194 3.54 -12.42 12.32
C GLN A 194 3.31 -11.16 11.49
N ARG A 195 2.12 -10.54 11.58
CA ARG A 195 1.86 -9.26 10.91
C ARG A 195 2.79 -8.16 11.41
N LEU A 196 2.98 -8.05 12.71
CA LEU A 196 3.87 -7.06 13.30
C LEU A 196 5.31 -7.24 12.82
N ASP A 197 5.79 -8.48 12.76
CA ASP A 197 7.13 -8.79 12.25
C ASP A 197 7.27 -8.44 10.76
N THR A 198 6.25 -8.70 9.94
CA THR A 198 6.25 -8.28 8.54
C THR A 198 6.25 -6.76 8.40
N GLU A 199 5.48 -6.03 9.21
CA GLU A 199 5.48 -4.57 9.23
C GLU A 199 6.83 -4.01 9.69
N PHE A 200 7.48 -4.63 10.68
CA PHE A 200 8.83 -4.24 11.07
C PHE A 200 9.85 -4.46 9.97
N ALA A 201 9.77 -5.60 9.27
CA ALA A 201 10.64 -5.89 8.13
C ALA A 201 10.43 -4.89 6.99
N THR A 202 9.18 -4.56 6.63
CA THR A 202 8.91 -3.55 5.60
C THR A 202 9.34 -2.15 6.02
N ASN A 203 9.16 -1.77 7.28
CA ASN A 203 9.66 -0.48 7.78
C ASN A 203 11.19 -0.41 7.75
N ALA A 204 11.89 -1.51 8.06
CA ALA A 204 13.35 -1.56 7.94
C ALA A 204 13.80 -1.34 6.49
N THR A 205 13.18 -2.04 5.52
CA THR A 205 13.55 -1.86 4.10
C THR A 205 13.22 -0.46 3.57
N LEU A 206 12.13 0.16 4.03
CA LEU A 206 11.81 1.54 3.69
C LEU A 206 12.83 2.53 4.27
N ARG A 207 13.31 2.31 5.51
CA ARG A 207 14.38 3.12 6.11
C ARG A 207 15.67 2.99 5.31
N ASP A 208 16.09 1.77 4.98
CA ASP A 208 17.28 1.53 4.16
C ASP A 208 17.16 2.22 2.79
N ARG A 209 15.97 2.22 2.18
CA ARG A 209 15.71 2.90 0.91
C ARG A 209 15.78 4.42 1.05
N ILE A 210 15.24 4.99 2.12
CA ILE A 210 15.34 6.43 2.42
C ILE A 210 16.80 6.83 2.59
N ASP A 211 17.58 6.05 3.34
CA ASP A 211 18.99 6.31 3.54
C ASP A 211 19.78 6.23 2.22
N ALA A 212 19.52 5.23 1.39
CA ALA A 212 20.09 5.13 0.05
C ALA A 212 19.76 6.35 -0.81
N LEU A 213 18.49 6.78 -0.85
CA LEU A 213 18.06 7.98 -1.59
C LEU A 213 18.71 9.26 -1.05
N HIS A 214 18.91 9.38 0.26
CA HIS A 214 19.63 10.51 0.85
C HIS A 214 21.10 10.52 0.43
N VAL A 215 21.75 9.36 0.34
CA VAL A 215 23.13 9.26 -0.17
C VAL A 215 23.18 9.64 -1.65
N GLU A 216 22.29 9.09 -2.48
CA GLU A 216 22.21 9.44 -3.92
C GLU A 216 21.94 10.94 -4.12
N LEU A 217 21.05 11.53 -3.33
CA LEU A 217 20.77 12.96 -3.37
C LEU A 217 22.01 13.78 -3.00
N ARG A 218 22.72 13.43 -1.92
CA ARG A 218 23.97 14.11 -1.55
C ARG A 218 25.00 14.03 -2.67
N GLN A 219 25.26 12.83 -3.19
CA GLN A 219 26.23 12.62 -4.28
C GLN A 219 25.86 13.41 -5.54
N SER A 220 24.59 13.40 -5.95
CA SER A 220 24.15 14.17 -7.12
C SER A 220 24.26 15.68 -6.87
N THR A 221 23.90 16.18 -5.69
CA THR A 221 24.06 17.60 -5.35
C THR A 221 25.53 18.03 -5.33
N GLU A 222 26.42 17.22 -4.77
CA GLU A 222 27.87 17.45 -4.80
C GLU A 222 28.40 17.45 -6.24
N HIS A 223 27.95 16.50 -7.06
CA HIS A 223 28.33 16.41 -8.47
C HIS A 223 27.87 17.63 -9.27
N TYR A 224 26.60 18.05 -9.12
CA TYR A 224 26.09 19.26 -9.78
C TYR A 224 26.80 20.52 -9.28
N ALA A 225 27.05 20.64 -7.99
CA ALA A 225 27.82 21.76 -7.45
C ALA A 225 29.23 21.81 -8.04
N GLN A 226 29.88 20.67 -8.21
CA GLN A 226 31.19 20.58 -8.85
C GLN A 226 31.12 20.94 -10.34
N GLN A 227 30.14 20.43 -11.09
CA GLN A 227 29.93 20.80 -12.49
C GLN A 227 29.71 22.31 -12.66
N ILE A 228 28.90 22.94 -11.80
CA ILE A 228 28.67 24.39 -11.83
C ILE A 228 29.98 25.13 -11.54
N LYS A 229 30.74 24.72 -10.52
CA LYS A 229 32.05 25.31 -10.21
C LYS A 229 33.01 25.23 -11.40
N ASP A 230 33.10 24.06 -12.02
CA ASP A 230 34.00 23.82 -13.16
C ASP A 230 33.56 24.64 -14.39
N ALA A 231 32.25 24.69 -14.68
CA ALA A 231 31.69 25.49 -15.77
C ALA A 231 31.91 27.00 -15.55
N VAL A 232 31.74 27.49 -14.32
CA VAL A 232 32.03 28.89 -13.95
C VAL A 232 33.52 29.17 -14.09
N ALA A 233 34.39 28.30 -13.58
CA ALA A 233 35.84 28.45 -13.70
C ALA A 233 36.29 28.48 -15.17
N GLU A 234 35.70 27.65 -16.04
CA GLU A 234 36.00 27.65 -17.47
C GLU A 234 35.46 28.90 -18.18
N ALA A 235 34.24 29.33 -17.86
CA ALA A 235 33.70 30.60 -18.35
C ALA A 235 34.59 31.78 -17.92
N GLU A 236 35.07 31.80 -16.67
CA GLU A 236 36.02 32.81 -16.20
C GLU A 236 37.34 32.78 -16.98
N ARG A 237 37.90 31.59 -17.26
CA ARG A 237 39.13 31.45 -18.07
C ARG A 237 38.96 32.01 -19.48
N ARG A 238 37.77 31.86 -20.09
CA ARG A 238 37.48 32.39 -21.43
C ARG A 238 37.19 33.89 -21.42
N VAL A 239 36.46 34.37 -20.41
CA VAL A 239 36.02 35.78 -20.34
C VAL A 239 37.14 36.71 -19.89
N LYS A 240 38.01 36.31 -18.95
CA LYS A 240 39.09 37.17 -18.43
C LYS A 240 40.01 37.72 -19.54
N PRO A 241 40.55 36.91 -20.48
CA PRO A 241 41.33 37.42 -21.61
C PRO A 241 40.54 38.35 -22.52
N MET A 242 39.28 38.00 -22.84
CA MET A 242 38.42 38.85 -23.68
C MET A 242 38.13 40.21 -23.02
N LEU A 243 37.98 40.28 -21.69
CA LEU A 243 37.83 41.54 -20.98
C LEU A 243 39.11 42.38 -21.05
N VAL A 244 40.28 41.76 -20.92
CA VAL A 244 41.58 42.45 -21.09
C VAL A 244 41.75 42.96 -22.53
N GLU A 245 41.37 42.17 -23.53
CA GLU A 245 41.35 42.60 -24.93
C GLU A 245 40.35 43.72 -25.18
N LEU A 246 39.16 43.66 -24.58
CA LEU A 246 38.17 44.72 -24.68
C LEU A 246 38.68 46.03 -24.06
N ASP A 247 39.36 45.97 -22.91
CA ASP A 247 39.94 47.15 -22.27
C ASP A 247 41.13 47.71 -23.07
N SER A 248 41.94 46.85 -23.71
CA SER A 248 43.00 47.30 -24.61
C SER A 248 42.43 47.96 -25.88
N LEU A 249 41.38 47.38 -26.48
CA LEU A 249 40.64 47.97 -27.60
C LEU A 249 39.98 49.30 -27.20
N ARG A 250 39.40 49.40 -26.01
CA ARG A 250 38.83 50.66 -25.48
C ARG A 250 39.91 51.72 -25.31
N SER A 251 41.07 51.36 -24.78
CA SER A 251 42.23 52.26 -24.67
C SER A 251 42.70 52.73 -26.05
N MET A 252 42.86 51.82 -27.01
CA MET A 252 43.21 52.16 -28.40
C MET A 252 42.14 53.02 -29.09
N ALA A 253 40.86 52.76 -28.85
CA ALA A 253 39.78 53.59 -29.37
C ALA A 253 39.81 55.00 -28.76
N ALA A 254 40.11 55.12 -27.47
CA ALA A 254 40.27 56.42 -26.80
C ALA A 254 41.45 57.21 -27.36
N THR A 255 42.61 56.57 -27.59
CA THR A 255 43.78 57.23 -28.19
C THR A 255 43.55 57.58 -29.66
N TYR A 256 42.82 56.74 -30.40
CA TYR A 256 42.43 57.05 -31.77
C TYR A 256 41.45 58.24 -31.82
N GLN A 257 40.46 58.28 -30.93
CA GLN A 257 39.53 59.41 -30.81
C GLN A 257 40.23 60.71 -30.40
N SER A 258 41.20 60.66 -29.47
CA SER A 258 42.00 61.84 -29.14
C SER A 258 42.86 62.28 -30.32
N GLY A 259 43.49 61.33 -31.02
CA GLY A 259 44.26 61.61 -32.24
C GLY A 259 43.41 62.24 -33.34
N LEU A 260 42.16 61.77 -33.54
CA LEU A 260 41.20 62.39 -34.45
C LEU A 260 40.87 63.82 -34.03
N ARG A 261 40.61 64.08 -32.74
CA ARG A 261 40.34 65.45 -32.25
C ARG A 261 41.54 66.37 -32.47
N ASP A 262 42.76 65.90 -32.22
CA ASP A 262 43.98 66.66 -32.44
C ASP A 262 44.23 66.91 -33.93
N ALA A 263 43.95 65.93 -34.79
CA ALA A 263 44.02 66.08 -36.24
C ALA A 263 42.99 67.09 -36.74
N SER A 264 41.72 66.98 -36.31
CA SER A 264 40.67 67.97 -36.64
C SER A 264 41.01 69.36 -36.13
N ARG A 265 41.68 69.48 -34.97
CA ARG A 265 42.17 70.77 -34.46
C ARG A 265 43.26 71.35 -35.37
N LYS A 266 44.23 70.54 -35.79
CA LYS A 266 45.27 70.94 -36.75
C LYS A 266 44.69 71.28 -38.12
N GLU A 267 43.71 70.52 -38.61
CA GLU A 267 42.97 70.84 -39.84
C GLU A 267 42.27 72.18 -39.73
N PHE A 268 41.62 72.46 -38.60
CA PHE A 268 41.00 73.76 -38.36
C PHE A 268 42.03 74.91 -38.32
N GLU A 269 43.18 74.68 -37.69
CA GLU A 269 44.31 75.63 -37.71
C GLU A 269 44.83 75.85 -39.14
N PHE A 270 44.97 74.80 -39.96
CA PHE A 270 45.34 74.93 -41.37
C PHE A 270 44.28 75.67 -42.19
N ILE A 271 42.99 75.41 -41.96
CA ILE A 271 41.89 76.16 -42.60
C ILE A 271 41.98 77.64 -42.24
N GLN A 272 42.26 77.98 -40.97
CA GLN A 272 42.49 79.36 -40.56
C GLN A 272 43.71 79.97 -41.26
N GLN A 273 44.83 79.25 -41.34
CA GLN A 273 46.02 79.71 -42.06
C GLN A 273 45.71 79.96 -43.54
N ILE A 274 45.00 79.07 -44.21
CA ILE A 274 44.56 79.24 -45.61
C ILE A 274 43.63 80.45 -45.73
N ALA A 275 42.68 80.64 -44.82
CA ALA A 275 41.80 81.81 -44.82
C ALA A 275 42.58 83.12 -44.68
N THR A 276 43.59 83.16 -43.80
CA THR A 276 44.47 84.34 -43.67
C THR A 276 45.36 84.56 -44.89
N ALA A 277 45.87 83.50 -45.51
CA ALA A 277 46.64 83.56 -46.75
C ALA A 277 45.77 84.04 -47.93
N LYS A 278 44.53 83.55 -48.03
CA LYS A 278 43.54 84.00 -49.01
C LYS A 278 43.21 85.48 -48.83
N ALA A 279 42.96 85.93 -47.60
CA ALA A 279 42.73 87.36 -47.32
C ALA A 279 43.94 88.24 -47.67
N ARG A 280 45.18 87.73 -47.58
CA ARG A 280 46.37 88.43 -48.09
C ARG A 280 46.39 88.46 -49.62
N GLY A 281 46.04 87.34 -50.27
CA GLY A 281 45.88 87.27 -51.72
C GLY A 281 44.85 88.27 -52.26
N ASP A 282 43.67 88.33 -51.65
CA ASP A 282 42.60 89.26 -52.02
C ASP A 282 43.05 90.74 -51.91
N ARG A 283 43.88 91.08 -50.91
CA ARG A 283 44.46 92.44 -50.77
C ARG A 283 45.46 92.75 -51.87
N LEU A 284 46.32 91.80 -52.23
CA LEU A 284 47.29 91.97 -53.31
C LEU A 284 46.57 92.09 -54.66
N GLU A 285 45.49 91.35 -54.89
CA GLU A 285 44.64 91.52 -56.08
C GLU A 285 43.98 92.90 -56.14
N ALA A 286 43.52 93.43 -55.00
CA ALA A 286 42.97 94.79 -54.94
C ALA A 286 44.03 95.86 -55.28
N GLN A 287 45.25 95.72 -54.75
CA GLN A 287 46.38 96.60 -55.09
C GLN A 287 46.76 96.50 -56.57
N LEU A 288 46.70 95.31 -57.17
CA LEU A 288 47.00 95.10 -58.59
C LEU A 288 45.95 95.79 -59.49
N ARG A 289 44.66 95.76 -59.10
CA ARG A 289 43.60 96.49 -59.80
C ARG A 289 43.82 98.00 -59.74
N GLU A 290 44.14 98.51 -58.56
CA GLU A 290 44.40 99.95 -58.36
C GLU A 290 45.59 100.45 -59.19
N GLN A 291 46.69 99.70 -59.25
CA GLN A 291 47.83 100.02 -60.13
C GLN A 291 47.49 99.90 -61.63
N SER A 292 46.61 98.99 -62.03
CA SER A 292 46.17 98.86 -63.43
C SER A 292 45.31 100.06 -63.87
N ASP A 293 44.42 100.54 -63.00
CA ASP A 293 43.59 101.71 -63.29
C ASP A 293 44.44 102.99 -63.44
N GLU A 294 45.55 103.10 -62.70
CA GLU A 294 46.54 104.17 -62.83
C GLU A 294 47.28 104.16 -64.19
N VAL A 295 47.60 102.97 -64.72
CA VAL A 295 48.23 102.80 -66.04
C VAL A 295 47.27 103.19 -67.17
N ASP A 296 45.99 102.87 -67.05
CA ASP A 296 44.97 103.23 -68.06
C ASP A 296 44.70 104.73 -68.10
N ALA A 297 44.82 105.44 -66.96
CA ALA A 297 44.72 106.89 -66.90
C ALA A 297 45.88 107.60 -67.63
N LEU A 298 47.13 107.16 -67.39
CA LEU A 298 48.33 107.71 -68.05
C LEU A 298 48.34 107.46 -69.57
N THR A 299 47.75 106.35 -70.02
CA THR A 299 47.68 106.01 -71.45
C THR A 299 46.71 106.92 -72.22
N LYS A 300 45.66 107.44 -71.57
CA LYS A 300 44.70 108.38 -72.16
C LYS A 300 45.28 109.79 -72.35
N GLU A 301 46.17 110.25 -71.48
CA GLU A 301 46.82 111.57 -71.61
C GLU A 301 47.80 111.66 -72.79
N VAL A 302 48.48 110.55 -73.13
CA VAL A 302 49.40 110.48 -74.28
C VAL A 302 48.67 110.52 -75.63
N ALA A 303 47.43 110.02 -75.69
CA ALA A 303 46.62 110.04 -76.91
C ALA A 303 46.12 111.45 -77.29
N VAL A 304 45.85 112.32 -76.31
CA VAL A 304 45.31 113.67 -76.54
C VAL A 304 46.38 114.65 -77.07
N LEU A 305 47.65 114.45 -76.72
CA LEU A 305 48.74 115.35 -77.13
C LEU A 305 49.23 115.10 -78.58
N ARG A 306 48.95 113.94 -79.18
CA ARG A 306 49.38 113.62 -80.56
C ARG A 306 48.45 114.15 -81.67
N GLY A 307 47.27 114.67 -81.33
CA GLY A 307 46.25 115.12 -82.30
C GLY A 307 46.36 116.56 -82.85
N ARG A 308 47.42 117.32 -82.53
CA ARG A 308 47.45 118.79 -82.77
C ARG A 308 48.49 119.30 -83.79
N GLN A 309 49.10 118.47 -84.63
CA GLN A 309 50.12 118.93 -85.61
C GLN A 309 50.03 118.26 -87.01
N GLY A 310 49.00 118.59 -87.79
CA GLY A 310 48.88 118.27 -89.23
C GLY A 310 47.84 119.18 -89.93
N ILE A 311 48.08 119.54 -91.19
CA ILE A 311 47.42 120.62 -91.97
C ILE A 311 45.89 120.50 -92.06
N ASP A 312 45.21 121.66 -92.14
CA ASP A 312 43.75 121.79 -92.22
C ASP A 312 43.16 121.10 -93.49
N PRO A 313 42.18 120.19 -93.35
CA PRO A 313 41.63 119.40 -94.46
C PRO A 313 41.02 120.23 -95.60
N ALA A 314 40.58 121.48 -95.36
CA ALA A 314 40.06 122.34 -96.42
C ALA A 314 41.14 122.78 -97.43
N VAL A 315 42.38 122.98 -96.96
CA VAL A 315 43.53 123.37 -97.80
C VAL A 315 44.03 122.17 -98.61
N ALA A 316 43.99 120.97 -98.03
CA ALA A 316 44.35 119.74 -98.73
C ALA A 316 43.42 119.41 -99.91
N GLY A 317 42.10 119.65 -99.77
CA GLY A 317 41.14 119.47 -100.85
C GLY A 317 41.34 120.43 -102.04
N LEU A 318 41.71 121.68 -101.76
CA LEU A 318 42.02 122.66 -102.81
C LEU A 318 43.25 122.23 -103.63
N LEU A 319 44.30 121.76 -102.95
CA LEU A 319 45.53 121.28 -103.60
C LEU A 319 45.26 120.06 -104.49
N CYS A 320 44.43 119.11 -104.05
CA CYS A 320 44.04 117.96 -104.88
C CYS A 320 43.28 118.39 -106.16
N SER A 321 42.36 119.35 -106.06
CA SER A 321 41.60 119.84 -107.22
C SER A 321 42.47 120.57 -108.27
N LEU A 322 43.52 121.28 -107.83
CA LEU A 322 44.46 121.96 -108.71
C LEU A 322 45.36 120.98 -109.47
N VAL A 323 45.67 119.83 -108.87
CA VAL A 323 46.42 118.73 -109.48
C VAL A 323 45.60 118.04 -110.58
N GLU A 324 44.35 117.69 -110.30
CA GLU A 324 43.45 117.07 -111.29
C GLU A 324 43.21 117.99 -112.50
N ALA A 325 43.15 119.31 -112.29
CA ALA A 325 43.02 120.30 -113.36
C ALA A 325 44.33 120.58 -114.13
N GLY A 326 45.44 119.91 -113.78
CA GLY A 326 46.74 120.03 -114.47
C GLY A 326 47.43 121.38 -114.33
N ARG A 327 47.05 122.21 -113.34
CA ARG A 327 47.49 123.62 -113.23
C ARG A 327 48.73 123.86 -112.37
N LEU A 328 49.25 122.83 -111.71
CA LEU A 328 50.47 122.91 -110.90
C LEU A 328 51.68 122.47 -111.72
N THR A 329 52.80 123.17 -111.59
CA THR A 329 54.06 122.81 -112.22
C THR A 329 54.84 121.80 -111.36
N ASP A 330 55.78 121.06 -111.95
CA ASP A 330 56.52 120.01 -111.23
C ASP A 330 57.41 120.55 -110.08
N ASP A 331 57.79 121.82 -110.12
CA ASP A 331 58.54 122.47 -109.03
C ASP A 331 57.62 122.84 -107.85
N GLU A 332 56.35 123.19 -108.10
CA GLU A 332 55.37 123.51 -107.06
C GLU A 332 54.92 122.25 -106.29
N LEU A 333 54.86 121.10 -106.96
CA LEU A 333 54.55 119.82 -106.31
C LEU A 333 55.67 119.35 -105.37
N ARG A 334 56.93 119.54 -105.77
CA ARG A 334 58.08 119.23 -104.89
C ARG A 334 58.12 120.11 -103.64
N ALA A 335 57.64 121.36 -103.71
CA ALA A 335 57.57 122.25 -102.56
C ALA A 335 56.50 121.85 -101.52
N ILE A 336 55.38 121.24 -101.97
CA ILE A 336 54.33 120.74 -101.08
C ILE A 336 54.77 119.44 -100.37
N GLY A 337 55.57 118.61 -101.05
CA GLY A 337 56.13 117.38 -100.49
C GLY A 337 55.05 116.45 -99.91
N THR A 338 55.36 115.77 -98.81
CA THR A 338 54.48 114.78 -98.17
C THR A 338 53.42 115.39 -97.25
N ALA A 339 53.36 116.72 -97.14
CA ALA A 339 52.52 117.41 -96.17
C ALA A 339 51.00 117.24 -96.43
N ALA A 340 50.63 116.92 -97.67
CA ALA A 340 49.25 116.67 -98.07
C ALA A 340 48.92 115.16 -98.24
N ASP A 341 49.89 114.26 -98.11
CA ASP A 341 49.76 112.85 -98.51
C ASP A 341 48.66 112.08 -97.76
N GLY A 342 48.40 112.42 -96.49
CA GLY A 342 47.32 111.83 -95.71
C GLY A 342 45.91 112.13 -96.24
N HIS A 343 45.78 113.12 -97.12
CA HIS A 343 44.52 113.59 -97.67
C HIS A 343 44.38 113.34 -99.18
N VAL A 344 45.37 112.70 -99.82
CA VAL A 344 45.33 112.41 -101.26
C VAL A 344 44.54 111.11 -101.49
N PRO A 345 43.33 111.19 -102.09
CA PRO A 345 42.61 110.00 -102.50
C PRO A 345 43.39 109.30 -103.62
N LEU A 346 43.48 107.97 -103.55
CA LEU A 346 44.03 107.19 -104.65
C LEU A 346 42.95 107.03 -105.73
N PRO A 347 43.30 107.15 -107.02
CA PRO A 347 42.35 106.92 -108.09
C PRO A 347 41.83 105.48 -107.98
N LEU A 348 40.51 105.30 -107.95
CA LEU A 348 39.90 103.97 -107.78
C LEU A 348 40.07 103.08 -109.02
N ARG A 349 40.43 103.66 -110.18
CA ARG A 349 40.53 102.95 -111.45
C ARG A 349 41.71 103.47 -112.27
N CYS A 350 42.34 102.58 -113.02
CA CYS A 350 43.43 102.90 -113.91
C CYS A 350 42.90 103.65 -115.15
N PRO A 351 43.46 104.82 -115.50
CA PRO A 351 43.02 105.58 -116.67
C PRO A 351 43.35 104.91 -118.01
N LYS A 352 44.15 103.83 -118.02
CA LYS A 352 44.60 103.14 -119.24
C LYS A 352 43.79 101.90 -119.59
N CYS A 353 43.40 101.09 -118.60
CA CYS A 353 42.62 99.86 -118.83
C CYS A 353 41.20 99.90 -118.24
N GLU A 354 40.85 100.95 -117.49
CA GLU A 354 39.54 101.19 -116.81
C GLU A 354 39.05 100.11 -115.82
N GLU A 355 39.63 98.90 -115.84
CA GLU A 355 39.27 97.77 -114.97
C GLU A 355 40.22 97.61 -113.77
N GLY A 356 41.50 97.95 -113.90
CA GLY A 356 42.48 97.75 -112.83
C GLY A 356 42.38 98.82 -111.72
N GLU A 357 42.41 98.39 -110.46
CA GLU A 357 42.53 99.28 -109.29
C GLU A 357 44.02 99.53 -109.01
N PRO A 358 44.50 100.79 -109.05
CA PRO A 358 45.92 101.06 -108.90
C PRO A 358 46.36 101.02 -107.44
N GLU A 359 47.46 100.31 -107.20
CA GLU A 359 48.05 100.15 -105.87
C GLU A 359 49.18 101.16 -105.66
N LEU A 360 49.16 101.82 -104.51
CA LEU A 360 50.24 102.72 -104.08
C LEU A 360 51.29 101.91 -103.31
N SER A 361 52.48 101.79 -103.88
CA SER A 361 53.64 101.25 -103.19
C SER A 361 54.56 102.38 -102.71
N GLN A 362 55.19 102.17 -101.55
CA GLN A 362 56.20 103.09 -101.02
C GLN A 362 57.54 102.36 -100.94
N VAL A 363 58.51 102.80 -101.75
CA VAL A 363 59.85 102.22 -101.83
C VAL A 363 60.88 103.32 -101.60
N ASN A 364 61.73 103.15 -100.58
CA ASN A 364 62.78 104.11 -100.20
C ASN A 364 62.29 105.56 -100.02
N HIS A 365 61.19 105.74 -99.28
CA HIS A 365 60.53 107.03 -99.03
C HIS A 365 60.01 107.77 -100.28
N ARG A 366 59.90 107.06 -101.41
CA ARG A 366 59.26 107.52 -102.64
C ARG A 366 57.99 106.72 -102.89
N PHE A 367 57.03 107.34 -103.55
CA PHE A 367 55.71 106.78 -103.81
C PHE A 367 55.55 106.44 -105.28
N GLU A 368 55.05 105.25 -105.57
CA GLU A 368 54.75 104.79 -106.92
C GLU A 368 53.35 104.20 -106.97
N LEU A 369 52.57 104.66 -107.95
CA LEU A 369 51.25 104.10 -108.28
C LEU A 369 51.39 103.19 -109.48
N GLN A 370 51.09 101.92 -109.29
CA GLN A 370 51.15 100.90 -110.34
C GLN A 370 49.80 100.20 -110.48
N CYS A 371 49.37 100.02 -111.73
CA CYS A 371 48.23 99.18 -112.06
C CYS A 371 48.70 97.74 -112.29
N PRO A 372 48.34 96.76 -111.45
CA PRO A 372 48.75 95.38 -111.63
C PRO A 372 48.21 94.75 -112.93
N GLU A 373 47.07 95.23 -113.44
CA GLU A 373 46.39 94.63 -114.62
C GLU A 373 47.00 95.02 -115.98
N CYS A 374 47.70 96.16 -116.10
CA CYS A 374 48.22 96.64 -117.39
C CYS A 374 49.64 97.21 -117.35
N ASP A 375 50.34 97.02 -116.22
CA ASP A 375 51.68 97.55 -115.94
C ASP A 375 51.84 99.06 -116.17
N HIS A 376 50.75 99.82 -116.07
CA HIS A 376 50.81 101.28 -116.09
C HIS A 376 51.36 101.78 -114.76
N SER A 377 52.43 102.58 -114.78
CA SER A 377 53.04 103.14 -113.57
C SER A 377 53.22 104.66 -113.68
N SER A 378 53.05 105.36 -112.56
CA SER A 378 53.40 106.77 -112.40
C SER A 378 54.91 107.02 -112.39
N GLY A 379 55.71 105.97 -112.19
CA GLY A 379 57.09 106.04 -111.72
C GLY A 379 57.20 106.53 -110.28
N LEU A 380 58.41 106.46 -109.72
CA LEU A 380 58.72 106.92 -108.35
C LEU A 380 58.64 108.46 -108.24
N GLY A 381 57.70 108.96 -107.42
CA GLY A 381 57.57 110.36 -107.00
C GLY A 381 57.97 110.59 -105.54
N GLU A 382 58.20 111.84 -105.14
CA GLU A 382 58.62 112.19 -103.78
C GLU A 382 57.44 112.37 -102.81
N SER A 383 56.21 112.49 -103.34
CA SER A 383 54.97 112.55 -102.57
C SER A 383 53.87 111.69 -103.19
N ARG A 384 52.89 111.29 -102.38
CA ARG A 384 51.69 110.57 -102.86
C ARG A 384 50.89 111.43 -103.84
N LEU A 385 50.81 112.75 -103.60
CA LEU A 385 50.16 113.71 -104.49
C LEU A 385 50.82 113.72 -105.89
N GLU A 386 52.15 113.70 -105.95
CA GLU A 386 52.92 113.68 -107.20
C GLU A 386 52.73 112.35 -107.96
N ALA A 387 52.71 111.22 -107.26
CA ALA A 387 52.47 109.91 -107.86
C ALA A 387 51.08 109.86 -108.53
N VAL A 388 50.03 110.38 -107.87
CA VAL A 388 48.66 110.42 -108.43
C VAL A 388 48.59 111.26 -109.70
N ARG A 389 49.21 112.44 -109.72
CA ARG A 389 49.22 113.31 -110.91
C ARG A 389 49.81 112.58 -112.12
N ARG A 390 51.01 112.01 -111.96
CA ARG A 390 51.73 111.32 -113.04
C ARG A 390 50.96 110.12 -113.55
N PHE A 391 50.29 109.41 -112.64
CA PHE A 391 49.45 108.27 -112.98
C PHE A 391 48.26 108.66 -113.87
N GLN A 392 47.61 109.80 -113.59
CA GLN A 392 46.45 110.29 -114.33
C GLN A 392 46.80 110.92 -115.69
N SER A 393 47.94 111.60 -115.82
CA SER A 393 48.31 112.33 -117.05
C SER A 393 48.71 111.44 -118.23
N SER A 394 48.94 110.14 -118.03
CA SER A 394 49.54 109.25 -119.02
C SER A 394 48.51 108.38 -119.79
N GLY A 395 47.23 108.79 -119.77
CA GLY A 395 46.11 108.18 -120.51
C GLY A 395 45.78 108.78 -121.88
N SER A 396 46.53 109.77 -122.39
CA SER A 396 46.41 110.24 -123.78
C SER A 396 47.78 110.26 -124.46
N VAL A 397 48.02 109.28 -125.35
CA VAL A 397 48.64 109.45 -126.67
C VAL A 397 48.92 108.06 -127.26
N THR A 398 48.17 107.79 -128.32
CA THR A 398 48.38 106.87 -129.43
C THR A 398 49.79 106.94 -130.05
N ALA A 399 50.33 105.79 -130.47
CA ALA A 399 51.40 105.64 -131.47
C ALA A 399 51.08 106.42 -132.78
N PRO A 400 52.05 106.82 -133.65
CA PRO A 400 52.86 105.89 -134.48
C PRO A 400 54.25 106.39 -134.95
N ALA A 401 54.93 105.53 -135.76
CA ALA A 401 56.14 105.70 -136.59
C ALA A 401 57.44 105.09 -136.05
#